data_AF-A0A6A8GUE7-F1
#
_entry.id   AF-A0A6A8GUE7-F1
#
_cell.length_a   1.000
_cell.length_b   1.000
_cell.length_c   1.000
_cell.angle_alpha   90.00
_cell.angle_beta   90.00
_cell.angle_gamma   90.00
#
_symmetry.space_group_name_H-M   'P 1'
#
loop_
_entity.id
_entity.type
_entity.pdbx_description
1 polymer ?
#
loop_
_entity_poly.entity_id
_entity_poly.type
_entity_poly.pdbx_seq_one_letter_code
_entity_poly.pdbx_strand_id
1 'polypeptide(L)'
;MIKKNQSKNKSAFTLIEMAVVLFIISLLILLIVPNLSKQRTHADKVNTEALQTELNSQAQLYADDKNVAIETVNVKMLENDKYLTEKQAEKMQAKHLEPETYGKSESK
;
A
#
# COMPACT_ATOMS: atom_id res chain seq x y z
N MET A 1 6.75 7.69 -74.36
CA MET A 1 5.66 7.56 -73.37
C MET A 1 6.15 6.63 -72.26
N ILE A 2 6.57 7.16 -71.10
CA ILE A 2 7.26 6.38 -70.05
C ILE A 2 6.26 5.96 -68.98
N LYS A 3 6.05 4.64 -68.82
CA LYS A 3 5.10 4.06 -67.88
C LYS A 3 5.73 3.95 -66.50
N LYS A 4 5.33 4.84 -65.57
CA LYS A 4 5.81 4.86 -64.18
C LYS A 4 5.05 3.82 -63.36
N ASN A 5 5.69 2.68 -63.07
CA ASN A 5 5.13 1.65 -62.18
C ASN A 5 5.23 2.14 -60.73
N GLN A 6 4.10 2.60 -60.18
CA GLN A 6 3.96 2.95 -58.77
C GLN A 6 3.89 1.64 -57.96
N SER A 7 4.96 1.30 -57.25
CA SER A 7 5.00 0.20 -56.28
C SER A 7 3.95 0.45 -55.20
N LYS A 8 2.96 -0.44 -55.09
CA LYS A 8 1.87 -0.34 -54.11
C LYS A 8 2.45 -0.52 -52.70
N ASN A 9 2.22 0.49 -51.86
CA ASN A 9 2.51 0.51 -50.44
C ASN A 9 2.05 -0.80 -49.77
N LYS A 10 2.98 -1.51 -49.11
CA LYS A 10 2.62 -2.66 -48.26
C LYS A 10 2.01 -2.11 -46.97
N SER A 11 0.71 -2.30 -46.78
CA SER A 11 0.04 -2.00 -45.51
C SER A 11 0.43 -3.05 -44.47
N ALA A 12 1.50 -2.79 -43.71
CA ALA A 12 1.82 -3.53 -42.51
C ALA A 12 0.90 -3.06 -41.38
N PHE A 13 -0.26 -3.72 -41.29
CA PHE A 13 -1.15 -3.69 -40.13
C PHE A 13 -1.93 -5.01 -40.13
N THR A 14 -1.19 -6.11 -40.03
CA THR A 14 -1.74 -7.45 -40.12
C THR A 14 -2.11 -7.98 -38.73
N LEU A 15 -3.04 -8.93 -38.67
CA LEU A 15 -3.39 -9.58 -37.40
C LEU A 15 -2.19 -10.27 -36.72
N ILE A 16 -1.24 -10.80 -37.52
CA ILE A 16 -0.03 -11.43 -36.98
C ILE A 16 0.86 -10.42 -36.26
N GLU A 17 0.91 -9.18 -36.74
CA GLU A 17 1.68 -8.10 -36.12
C GLU A 17 1.10 -7.74 -34.75
N MET A 18 -0.23 -7.59 -34.66
CA MET A 18 -0.91 -7.37 -33.38
C MET A 18 -0.76 -8.57 -32.44
N ALA A 19 -0.76 -9.81 -32.96
CA ALA A 19 -0.55 -11.00 -32.14
C ALA A 19 0.85 -11.05 -31.51
N VAL A 20 1.90 -10.72 -32.27
CA VAL A 20 3.27 -10.66 -31.75
C VAL A 20 3.41 -9.54 -30.71
N VAL A 21 2.77 -8.39 -30.90
CA VAL A 21 2.79 -7.29 -29.92
C VAL A 21 2.12 -7.71 -28.61
N LEU A 22 0.92 -8.31 -28.66
CA LEU A 22 0.25 -8.80 -27.45
C LEU A 22 1.05 -9.90 -26.75
N PHE A 23 1.73 -10.76 -27.52
CA PHE A 23 2.64 -11.76 -26.97
C PHE A 23 3.77 -11.11 -26.18
N ILE A 24 4.45 -10.11 -26.74
CA ILE A 24 5.54 -9.39 -26.06
C ILE A 24 5.01 -8.65 -24.83
N ILE A 25 3.86 -7.95 -24.92
CA ILE A 25 3.25 -7.24 -23.78
C ILE A 25 2.94 -8.22 -22.64
N SER A 26 2.45 -9.43 -22.95
CA SER A 26 2.16 -10.43 -21.92
C SER A 26 3.42 -10.88 -21.16
N LEU A 27 4.55 -11.05 -21.86
CA LEU A 27 5.85 -11.34 -21.23
C LEU A 27 6.32 -10.17 -20.34
N LEU A 28 6.13 -8.93 -20.78
CA LEU A 28 6.48 -7.76 -19.97
C LEU A 28 5.62 -7.66 -18.71
N ILE A 29 4.30 -7.89 -18.82
CA ILE A 29 3.38 -7.90 -17.67
C ILE A 29 3.80 -8.99 -16.66
N LEU A 30 4.17 -10.19 -17.15
CA LEU A 30 4.66 -11.29 -16.29
C LEU A 30 5.90 -10.90 -15.47
N LEU A 31 6.78 -10.05 -16.00
CA LEU A 31 7.95 -9.54 -15.27
C LEU A 31 7.59 -8.40 -14.31
N ILE A 32 6.67 -7.51 -14.70
CA ILE A 32 6.33 -6.31 -13.92
C ILE A 32 5.41 -6.63 -12.75
N VAL A 33 4.37 -7.45 -12.95
CA VAL A 33 3.37 -7.80 -11.92
C VAL A 33 3.98 -8.33 -10.63
N PRO A 34 4.92 -9.30 -10.62
CA PRO A 34 5.50 -9.78 -9.36
C PRO A 34 6.30 -8.70 -8.64
N ASN A 35 7.00 -7.82 -9.39
CA ASN A 35 7.75 -6.72 -8.79
C ASN A 35 6.82 -5.65 -8.19
N LEU A 36 5.73 -5.31 -8.89
CA LEU A 36 4.70 -4.39 -8.42
C LEU A 36 3.98 -4.93 -7.17
N SER A 37 3.64 -6.22 -7.17
CA SER A 37 3.00 -6.86 -6.02
C SER A 37 3.90 -6.80 -4.78
N LYS A 38 5.21 -7.08 -4.91
CA LYS A 38 6.16 -6.98 -3.78
C LYS A 38 6.25 -5.56 -3.24
N GLN A 39 6.31 -4.55 -4.10
CA GLN A 39 6.35 -3.15 -3.68
C GLN A 39 5.07 -2.73 -2.96
N ARG A 40 3.91 -3.15 -3.45
CA ARG A 40 2.62 -2.91 -2.77
C ARG A 40 2.61 -3.52 -1.37
N THR A 41 3.00 -4.79 -1.25
CA THR A 41 3.08 -5.45 0.07
C THR A 41 4.07 -4.76 1.01
N HIS A 42 5.22 -4.31 0.50
CA HIS A 42 6.19 -3.55 1.30
C HIS A 42 5.61 -2.22 1.77
N ALA A 43 4.97 -1.46 0.88
CA ALA A 43 4.29 -0.21 1.24
C ALA A 43 3.18 -0.43 2.29
N ASP A 44 2.39 -1.50 2.14
CA ASP A 44 1.35 -1.87 3.12
C ASP A 44 1.94 -2.19 4.49
N LYS A 45 3.11 -2.85 4.55
CA LYS A 45 3.84 -3.12 5.79
C LYS A 45 4.33 -1.82 6.43
N VAL A 46 5.04 -0.98 5.69
CA VAL A 46 5.56 0.31 6.20
C VAL A 46 4.42 1.21 6.68
N ASN A 47 3.31 1.26 5.96
CA ASN A 47 2.12 2.01 6.37
C ASN A 47 1.51 1.46 7.67
N THR A 48 1.51 0.14 7.86
CA THR A 48 1.02 -0.48 9.09
C THR A 48 1.92 -0.18 10.28
N GLU A 49 3.25 -0.20 10.09
CA GLU A 49 4.24 0.19 11.11
C GLU A 49 4.10 1.67 11.50
N ALA A 50 3.86 2.55 10.53
CA ALA A 50 3.60 3.96 10.79
C ALA A 50 2.31 4.17 11.61
N LEU A 51 1.23 3.46 11.28
CA LEU A 51 -0.02 3.49 12.05
C LEU A 51 0.19 2.97 13.48
N GLN A 52 0.98 1.91 13.67
CA GLN A 52 1.31 1.40 15.01
C GLN A 52 2.10 2.44 15.82
N THR A 53 3.07 3.10 15.19
CA THR A 53 3.87 4.15 15.84
C THR A 53 3.01 5.35 16.24
N GLU A 54 2.12 5.79 15.36
CA GLU A 54 1.15 6.85 15.67
C GLU A 54 0.23 6.43 16.82
N LEU A 55 -0.32 5.22 16.78
CA LEU A 55 -1.18 4.68 17.85
C LEU A 55 -0.45 4.67 19.20
N ASN A 56 0.79 4.19 19.25
CA ASN A 56 1.61 4.18 20.46
C ASN A 56 1.86 5.60 20.98
N SER A 57 2.15 6.55 20.09
CA SER A 57 2.34 7.95 20.47
C SER A 57 1.07 8.56 21.04
N GLN A 58 -0.10 8.30 20.42
CA GLN A 58 -1.38 8.83 20.91
C GLN A 58 -1.78 8.17 22.24
N ALA A 59 -1.50 6.87 22.39
CA ALA A 59 -1.74 6.16 23.64
C ALA A 59 -0.88 6.70 24.79
N GLN A 60 0.40 7.00 24.53
CA GLN A 60 1.29 7.61 25.50
C GLN A 60 0.81 8.99 25.90
N LEU A 61 0.45 9.85 24.93
CA LEU A 61 -0.07 11.20 25.21
C LEU A 61 -1.34 11.14 26.07
N TYR A 62 -2.26 10.22 25.76
CA TYR A 62 -3.47 10.02 26.55
C TYR A 62 -3.16 9.53 27.97
N ALA A 63 -2.24 8.56 28.11
CA ALA A 63 -1.83 8.04 29.40
C ALA A 63 -1.25 9.14 30.29
N ASP A 64 -0.41 10.01 29.71
CA ASP A 64 0.23 11.13 30.40
C ASP A 64 -0.79 12.22 30.78
N ASP A 65 -1.68 12.61 29.87
CA ASP A 65 -2.72 13.63 30.11
C ASP A 65 -3.71 13.19 31.21
N LYS A 66 -4.14 11.93 31.16
CA LYS A 66 -5.14 11.39 32.10
C LYS A 66 -4.52 10.77 33.35
N ASN A 67 -3.20 10.70 33.45
CA ASN A 67 -2.46 10.00 34.51
C ASN A 67 -2.95 8.54 34.70
N VAL A 68 -3.17 7.83 33.60
CA VAL A 68 -3.59 6.42 33.60
C VAL A 68 -2.48 5.51 33.09
N ALA A 69 -2.52 4.23 33.48
CA ALA A 69 -1.56 3.26 32.94
C ALA A 69 -1.80 3.04 31.45
N ILE A 70 -0.73 3.07 30.64
CA ILE A 70 -0.80 2.85 29.19
C ILE A 70 -1.48 1.53 28.81
N GLU A 71 -1.37 0.50 29.66
CA GLU A 71 -1.99 -0.82 29.45
C GLU A 71 -3.52 -0.79 29.47
N THR A 72 -4.11 0.27 30.02
CA THR A 72 -5.57 0.46 30.06
C THR A 72 -6.11 1.22 28.86
N VAL A 73 -5.21 1.80 28.04
CA VAL A 73 -5.57 2.62 26.89
C VAL A 73 -5.90 1.72 25.70
N ASN A 74 -7.01 2.02 25.04
CA ASN A 74 -7.42 1.33 23.82
C ASN A 74 -7.84 2.33 22.74
N VAL A 75 -7.93 1.85 21.50
CA VAL A 75 -8.26 2.67 20.32
C VAL A 75 -9.57 3.44 20.51
N LYS A 76 -10.58 2.85 21.16
CA LYS A 76 -11.89 3.50 21.39
C LYS A 76 -11.79 4.67 22.37
N MET A 77 -10.96 4.56 23.41
CA MET A 77 -10.70 5.67 24.33
C MET A 77 -10.03 6.83 23.60
N LEU A 78 -9.06 6.54 22.74
CA LEU A 78 -8.36 7.54 21.93
C LEU A 78 -9.29 8.21 20.91
N GLU A 79 -10.23 7.47 20.34
CA GLU A 79 -11.27 8.02 19.45
C GLU A 79 -12.24 8.93 20.21
N ASN A 80 -12.76 8.46 21.35
CA ASN A 80 -13.73 9.19 22.17
C ASN A 80 -13.17 10.53 22.67
N ASP A 81 -11.91 10.53 23.12
CA ASP A 81 -11.23 11.72 23.63
C ASP A 81 -10.51 12.52 22.52
N LYS A 82 -10.75 12.19 21.24
CA LYS A 82 -10.27 12.89 20.04
C LYS A 82 -8.74 12.91 19.83
N TYR A 83 -8.03 11.95 20.41
CA TYR A 83 -6.62 11.68 20.08
C TYR A 83 -6.47 10.98 18.72
N LEU A 84 -7.52 10.27 18.28
CA LEU A 84 -7.62 9.68 16.94
C LEU A 84 -8.87 10.19 16.22
N THR A 85 -8.76 10.35 14.91
CA THR A 85 -9.94 10.53 14.05
C THR A 85 -10.67 9.20 13.86
N GLU A 86 -11.98 9.24 13.61
CA GLU A 86 -12.81 8.06 13.30
C GLU A 86 -12.17 7.21 12.18
N LYS A 87 -11.64 7.85 11.14
CA LYS A 87 -10.95 7.17 10.03
C LYS A 87 -9.66 6.46 10.45
N GLN A 88 -8.93 7.02 11.41
CA GLN A 88 -7.72 6.38 11.95
C GLN A 88 -8.10 5.21 12.85
N ALA A 89 -9.09 5.40 13.73
CA ALA A 89 -9.61 4.36 14.59
C ALA A 89 -10.14 3.15 13.79
N GLU A 90 -10.93 3.40 12.73
CA GLU A 90 -11.43 2.36 11.82
C GLU A 90 -10.27 1.61 11.14
N LYS A 91 -9.27 2.33 10.61
CA LYS A 91 -8.10 1.70 9.96
C LYS A 91 -7.28 0.85 10.91
N MET A 92 -7.07 1.33 12.14
CA MET A 92 -6.33 0.61 13.18
C MET A 92 -7.11 -0.64 13.62
N GLN A 93 -8.43 -0.54 13.81
CA GLN A 93 -9.29 -1.67 14.12
C GLN A 93 -9.33 -2.71 12.99
N ALA A 94 -9.47 -2.27 11.73
CA ALA A 94 -9.45 -3.17 10.57
C ALA A 94 -8.12 -3.94 10.45
N LYS A 95 -7.01 -3.30 10.84
CA LYS A 95 -5.68 -3.91 10.90
C LYS A 95 -5.38 -4.61 12.23
N HIS A 96 -6.35 -4.65 13.16
CA HIS A 96 -6.23 -5.25 14.50
C HIS A 96 -5.00 -4.71 15.27
N LEU A 97 -4.75 -3.41 15.17
CA LEU A 97 -3.68 -2.73 15.91
C LEU A 97 -4.15 -2.36 17.31
N GLU A 98 -3.29 -2.57 18.29
CA GLU A 98 -3.51 -2.18 19.68
C GLU A 98 -2.30 -1.39 20.19
N PRO A 99 -2.47 -0.44 21.12
CA PRO A 99 -1.35 0.24 21.74
C PRO A 99 -0.38 -0.77 22.35
N GLU A 100 0.87 -0.75 21.87
CA GLU A 100 1.91 -1.54 22.50
C GLU A 100 2.36 -0.83 23.77
N THR A 101 2.50 -1.58 24.86
CA THR A 101 3.05 -1.02 26.09
C THR A 101 4.55 -0.82 25.90
N TYR A 102 5.00 0.45 25.93
CA TYR A 102 6.41 0.79 25.80
C TYR A 102 7.18 0.16 26.97
N GLY A 103 7.95 -0.90 26.69
CA GLY A 103 8.69 -1.69 27.69
C GLY A 103 8.78 -3.19 27.45
N LYS A 104 8.01 -3.79 26.52
CA LYS A 104 8.11 -5.24 26.20
C LYS A 104 8.96 -5.59 24.98
N SER A 105 9.40 -4.61 24.17
CA SER A 105 10.16 -4.89 22.93
C SER A 105 11.69 -4.87 23.07
N GLU A 106 12.26 -4.46 24.21
CA GLU A 106 13.73 -4.48 24.41
C GLU A 106 14.26 -5.81 24.98
N SER A 107 13.43 -6.86 25.02
CA SER A 107 13.85 -8.20 25.48
C SER A 107 13.70 -9.25 24.38
N LYS A 108 14.34 -9.03 23.23
CA LYS A 108 14.82 -10.11 22.35
C LYS A 108 16.09 -9.69 21.62
#